data_AF-A0A0S8B5K8-F1
#
_entry.id   AF-A0A0S8B5K8-F1
#
_cell.length_a   1.000
_cell.length_b   1.000
_cell.length_c   1.000
_cell.angle_alpha   90.00
_cell.angle_beta   90.00
_cell.angle_gamma   90.00
#
_symmetry.space_group_name_H-M   'P 1'
#
loop_
_entity.id
_entity.type
_entity.pdbx_description
1 polymer ?
#
loop_
_entity_poly.entity_id
_entity_poly.type
_entity_poly.pdbx_seq_one_letter_code
_entity_poly.pdbx_strand_id
1 'polypeptide(L)'
;MTRRLALQLLLVMAALLVGPGVSAQDPLDEAVERARSAWFSHDVESLLSESDTVRLNVPGTASSPAMRPGQATVLLEKYLKAAEELGLELVRIRRLADDHAYAELARAYVVKGTSEERQERVLFGFRQLQGIWRLREVRVTP
;
A
#
# COMPACT_ATOMS: atom_id res chain seq x y z
N MET A 1 -5.34 -16.42 -58.71
CA MET A 1 -4.83 -17.00 -57.43
C MET A 1 -4.29 -15.93 -56.47
N THR A 2 -4.87 -14.72 -56.41
CA THR A 2 -4.34 -13.60 -55.61
C THR A 2 -5.36 -12.94 -54.67
N ARG A 3 -6.63 -13.36 -54.68
CA ARG A 3 -7.69 -12.77 -53.84
C ARG A 3 -7.99 -13.50 -52.52
N ARG A 4 -7.54 -14.75 -52.37
CA ARG A 4 -7.79 -15.55 -51.14
C ARG A 4 -6.73 -15.33 -50.05
N LEU A 5 -5.53 -14.89 -50.43
CA LEU A 5 -4.44 -14.59 -49.48
C LEU A 5 -4.66 -13.26 -48.72
N ALA A 6 -5.32 -12.28 -49.34
CA ALA A 6 -5.61 -11.00 -48.69
C ALA A 6 -6.65 -11.13 -47.56
N LEU A 7 -7.58 -12.10 -47.66
CA LEU A 7 -8.64 -12.27 -46.67
C LEU A 7 -8.16 -13.02 -45.42
N GLN A 8 -7.11 -13.84 -45.52
CA GLN A 8 -6.53 -14.54 -44.37
C GLN A 8 -5.60 -13.65 -43.54
N LEU A 9 -4.90 -12.69 -44.16
CA LEU A 9 -4.08 -11.72 -43.43
C LEU A 9 -4.90 -10.74 -42.59
N LEU A 10 -6.14 -10.44 -43.00
CA LEU A 10 -7.01 -9.52 -42.28
C LEU A 10 -7.64 -10.15 -41.03
N LEU A 11 -7.74 -11.49 -40.97
CA LEU A 11 -8.37 -12.19 -39.84
C LEU A 11 -7.41 -12.44 -38.67
N VAL A 12 -6.10 -12.54 -38.93
CA VAL A 12 -5.09 -12.69 -37.86
C VAL A 12 -4.86 -11.35 -37.13
N MET A 13 -5.05 -10.23 -37.82
CA MET A 13 -4.83 -8.90 -37.23
C MET A 13 -6.01 -8.39 -36.38
N ALA A 14 -7.19 -9.01 -36.49
CA ALA A 14 -8.36 -8.66 -35.68
C ALA A 14 -8.40 -9.40 -34.33
N ALA A 15 -7.60 -10.46 -34.14
CA ALA A 15 -7.58 -11.25 -32.91
C ALA A 15 -6.68 -10.70 -31.81
N LEU A 16 -5.92 -9.63 -32.07
CA LEU A 16 -5.04 -8.97 -31.09
C LEU A 16 -5.72 -7.84 -30.29
N LEU A 17 -7.02 -7.59 -30.52
CA LEU A 17 -7.77 -6.51 -29.86
C LEU A 17 -8.51 -6.96 -28.59
N VAL A 18 -8.40 -8.22 -28.19
CA VAL A 18 -8.82 -8.65 -26.84
C VAL A 18 -7.62 -8.46 -25.90
N GLY A 19 -7.29 -7.19 -25.63
CA GLY A 19 -6.46 -6.86 -24.48
C GLY A 19 -7.17 -7.35 -23.21
N PRO A 20 -6.44 -7.80 -22.17
CA PRO A 20 -7.07 -8.06 -20.89
C PRO A 20 -7.80 -6.78 -20.50
N GLY A 21 -9.11 -6.88 -20.25
CA GLY A 21 -9.88 -5.74 -19.78
C GLY A 21 -9.09 -5.10 -18.64
N VAL A 22 -8.74 -3.83 -18.81
CA VAL A 22 -8.22 -3.02 -17.72
C VAL A 22 -9.38 -2.95 -16.72
N SER A 23 -9.45 -3.93 -15.83
CA SER A 23 -10.29 -3.84 -14.65
C SER A 23 -9.82 -2.58 -13.97
N ALA A 24 -10.68 -1.57 -13.90
CA ALA A 24 -10.42 -0.41 -13.05
C ALA A 24 -10.14 -0.98 -11.66
N GLN A 25 -8.86 -0.93 -11.25
CA GLN A 25 -8.44 -1.41 -9.95
C GLN A 25 -9.27 -0.65 -8.90
N ASP A 26 -9.80 -1.36 -7.91
CA ASP A 26 -10.60 -0.72 -6.87
C ASP A 26 -9.75 0.42 -6.26
N PRO A 27 -10.27 1.66 -6.17
CA PRO A 27 -9.51 2.78 -5.61
C PRO A 27 -8.95 2.51 -4.21
N LEU A 28 -9.59 1.61 -3.44
CA LEU A 28 -9.06 1.16 -2.16
C LEU A 28 -7.82 0.27 -2.33
N ASP A 29 -7.84 -0.68 -3.26
CA ASP A 29 -6.71 -1.57 -3.53
C ASP A 29 -5.50 -0.77 -4.00
N GLU A 30 -5.72 0.24 -4.85
CA GLU A 30 -4.66 1.15 -5.29
C GLU A 30 -4.05 1.94 -4.11
N ALA A 31 -4.88 2.48 -3.22
CA ALA A 31 -4.40 3.20 -2.04
C ALA A 31 -3.61 2.28 -1.08
N VAL A 32 -4.04 1.02 -0.93
CA VAL A 32 -3.33 0.02 -0.12
C VAL A 32 -1.97 -0.30 -0.71
N GLU A 33 -1.88 -0.55 -2.02
CA GLU A 33 -0.60 -0.85 -2.68
C GLU A 33 0.34 0.34 -2.68
N ARG A 34 -0.18 1.57 -2.84
CA ARG A 34 0.61 2.79 -2.70
C ARG A 34 1.21 2.92 -1.29
N ALA A 35 0.40 2.71 -0.26
CA ALA A 35 0.85 2.73 1.14
C ALA A 35 1.87 1.63 1.43
N ARG A 36 1.63 0.42 0.92
CA ARG A 36 2.55 -0.72 1.03
C ARG A 36 3.90 -0.42 0.39
N SER A 37 3.90 0.11 -0.84
CA SER A 37 5.12 0.48 -1.55
C SER A 37 5.90 1.56 -0.79
N ALA A 38 5.22 2.62 -0.33
CA ALA A 38 5.83 3.71 0.42
C ALA A 38 6.43 3.23 1.75
N TRP A 39 5.73 2.34 2.47
CA TRP A 39 6.29 1.71 3.67
C TRP A 39 7.54 0.91 3.34
N PHE A 40 7.49 0.05 2.33
CA PHE A 40 8.61 -0.84 1.97
C PHE A 40 9.86 -0.04 1.58
N SER A 41 9.70 1.09 0.89
CA SER A 41 10.80 1.98 0.51
C SER A 41 11.21 2.97 1.61
N HIS A 42 10.60 2.90 2.80
CA HIS A 42 10.76 3.89 3.89
C HIS A 42 10.46 5.33 3.46
N ASP A 43 9.61 5.51 2.43
CA ASP A 43 9.14 6.82 1.97
C ASP A 43 7.92 7.27 2.77
N VAL A 44 8.18 7.74 3.98
CA VAL A 44 7.16 8.13 4.95
C VAL A 44 6.40 9.38 4.50
N GLU A 45 7.05 10.29 3.76
CA GLU A 45 6.39 11.48 3.21
C GLU A 45 5.32 11.09 2.19
N SER A 46 5.65 10.22 1.24
CA SER A 46 4.67 9.71 0.27
C SER A 46 3.55 8.92 0.95
N LEU A 47 3.88 8.10 1.95
CA LEU A 47 2.90 7.32 2.73
C LEU A 47 1.81 8.21 3.37
N LEU A 48 2.19 9.42 3.82
CA LEU A 48 1.30 10.31 4.58
C LEU A 48 0.79 11.51 3.76
N SER A 49 1.23 11.65 2.50
CA SER A 49 1.01 12.83 1.65
C SER A 49 -0.45 13.26 1.49
N GLU A 50 -1.39 12.32 1.38
CA GLU A 50 -2.82 12.61 1.20
C GLU A 50 -3.60 12.78 2.51
N SER A 51 -2.92 12.71 3.65
CA SER A 51 -3.55 12.68 4.98
C SER A 51 -3.55 14.07 5.62
N ASP A 52 -4.67 14.53 6.17
CA ASP A 52 -4.71 15.75 7.01
C ASP A 52 -4.33 15.46 8.47
N THR A 53 -4.66 14.26 8.98
CA THR A 53 -4.23 13.76 10.29
C THR A 53 -4.09 12.23 10.28
N VAL A 54 -3.21 11.72 11.12
CA VAL A 54 -2.93 10.28 11.25
C VAL A 54 -2.75 9.90 12.71
N ARG A 55 -3.26 8.73 13.10
CA ARG A 55 -3.00 8.09 14.39
C ARG A 55 -1.88 7.06 14.23
N LEU A 56 -0.86 7.16 15.08
CA LEU A 56 0.23 6.18 15.13
C LEU A 56 0.16 5.37 16.43
N ASN A 57 0.26 4.05 16.29
CA ASN A 57 0.46 3.13 17.40
C ASN A 57 1.56 2.13 17.02
N VAL A 58 2.81 2.51 17.26
CA VAL A 58 3.99 1.71 16.91
C VAL A 58 4.84 1.44 18.16
N PRO A 59 5.53 0.28 18.25
CA PRO A 59 6.42 -0.03 19.37
C PRO A 59 7.41 1.08 19.69
N GLY A 60 7.66 1.31 20.98
CA GLY A 60 8.60 2.34 21.45
C GLY A 60 8.06 3.77 21.39
N THR A 61 6.81 3.97 20.94
CA THR A 61 6.11 5.26 21.02
C THR A 61 4.88 5.15 21.91
N ALA A 62 4.56 6.19 22.67
CA ALA A 62 3.29 6.23 23.40
C ALA A 62 2.15 6.33 22.39
N SER A 63 1.07 5.54 22.60
CA SER A 63 -0.14 5.65 21.80
C SER A 63 -0.60 7.11 21.80
N SER A 64 -0.57 7.72 20.61
CA SER A 64 -0.78 9.16 20.48
C SER A 64 -2.17 9.45 19.89
N PRO A 65 -2.79 10.59 20.23
CA PRO A 65 -3.96 11.08 19.50
C PRO A 65 -3.60 11.32 18.03
N ALA A 66 -4.61 11.55 17.18
CA ALA A 66 -4.38 11.91 15.79
C ALA A 66 -3.50 13.17 15.70
N MET A 67 -2.48 13.13 14.84
CA MET A 67 -1.49 14.18 14.69
C MET A 67 -1.34 14.60 13.22
N ARG A 68 -0.71 15.74 12.97
CA ARG A 68 -0.43 16.22 11.61
C ARG A 68 0.65 15.36 10.94
N PRO A 69 0.63 15.22 9.60
CA PRO A 69 1.59 14.41 8.85
C PRO A 69 3.05 14.68 9.21
N GLY A 70 3.48 15.94 9.30
CA GLY A 70 4.87 16.25 9.64
C GLY A 70 5.33 15.70 11.01
N GLN A 71 4.44 15.66 12.00
CA GLN A 71 4.76 15.05 13.30
C GLN A 71 4.78 13.52 13.21
N ALA A 72 3.83 12.94 12.47
CA ALA A 72 3.78 11.51 12.21
C ALA A 72 5.02 11.03 11.43
N THR A 73 5.49 11.81 10.46
CA THR A 73 6.68 11.53 9.66
C THR A 73 7.90 11.30 10.55
N VAL A 74 8.20 12.25 11.43
CA VAL A 74 9.36 12.16 12.33
C VAL A 74 9.30 10.91 13.21
N LEU A 75 8.14 10.57 13.75
CA LEU A 75 7.97 9.39 14.61
C LEU A 75 8.12 8.08 13.83
N LEU A 76 7.51 8.02 12.64
CA LEU A 76 7.52 6.81 11.83
C LEU A 76 8.88 6.58 11.15
N GLU A 77 9.57 7.64 10.72
CA GLU A 77 10.96 7.55 10.26
C GLU A 77 11.88 7.05 11.36
N LYS A 78 11.74 7.58 12.58
CA LYS A 78 12.52 7.12 13.73
C LYS A 78 12.28 5.63 14.00
N TYR A 79 11.03 5.17 13.88
CA TYR A 79 10.65 3.78 14.04
C TYR A 79 11.29 2.87 12.96
N LEU A 80 11.20 3.28 11.70
CA LEU A 80 11.70 2.49 10.56
C LEU A 80 13.24 2.55 10.40
N LYS A 81 13.89 3.59 10.95
CA LYS A 81 15.31 3.89 10.72
C LYS A 81 16.25 2.69 10.90
N ALA A 82 16.00 1.86 11.91
CA ALA A 82 16.86 0.73 12.25
C ALA A 82 16.52 -0.57 11.49
N ALA A 83 15.53 -0.56 10.62
CA ALA A 83 15.08 -1.73 9.89
C ALA A 83 15.56 -1.73 8.44
N GLU A 84 15.77 -2.91 7.89
CA GLU A 84 15.91 -3.17 6.47
C GLU A 84 14.83 -4.19 6.08
N GLU A 85 13.91 -3.79 5.19
CA GLU A 85 12.73 -4.60 4.86
C GLU A 85 13.15 -5.82 4.03
N LEU A 86 12.75 -7.00 4.50
CA LEU A 86 12.84 -8.24 3.73
C LEU A 86 11.56 -8.52 2.95
N GLY A 87 10.41 -8.12 3.53
CA GLY A 87 9.12 -8.32 2.93
C GLY A 87 8.02 -7.57 3.65
N LEU A 88 7.00 -7.19 2.89
CA LEU A 88 5.75 -6.66 3.43
C LEU A 88 4.63 -7.28 2.60
N GLU A 89 3.99 -8.33 3.11
CA GLU A 89 2.96 -9.10 2.41
C GLU A 89 1.57 -8.59 2.78
N LEU A 90 0.72 -8.31 1.79
CA LEU A 90 -0.68 -8.00 2.02
C LEU A 90 -1.44 -9.27 2.39
N VAL A 91 -1.92 -9.36 3.64
CA VAL A 91 -2.68 -10.51 4.15
C VAL A 91 -4.15 -10.40 3.77
N ARG A 92 -4.75 -9.22 3.99
CA ARG A 92 -6.15 -8.94 3.64
C ARG A 92 -6.47 -7.46 3.61
N ILE A 93 -7.50 -7.12 2.84
CA ILE A 93 -8.19 -5.83 2.89
C ILE A 93 -9.60 -6.08 3.41
N ARG A 94 -10.06 -5.30 4.39
CA ARG A 94 -11.43 -5.37 4.90
C ARG A 94 -12.06 -3.98 4.91
N ARG A 95 -13.17 -3.84 4.20
CA ARG A 95 -14.10 -2.71 4.33
C ARG A 95 -14.89 -2.87 5.63
N LEU A 96 -14.90 -1.82 6.44
CA LEU A 96 -15.64 -1.73 7.69
C LEU A 96 -16.96 -0.98 7.52
N ALA A 97 -16.96 0.01 6.62
CA ALA A 97 -18.09 0.81 6.18
C ALA A 97 -17.80 1.32 4.75
N ASP A 98 -18.74 2.07 4.17
CA ASP A 98 -18.57 2.65 2.83
C ASP A 98 -17.34 3.56 2.76
N ASP A 99 -17.04 4.28 3.84
CA ASP A 99 -15.92 5.23 3.93
C ASP A 99 -14.77 4.76 4.83
N HIS A 100 -14.79 3.53 5.35
CA HIS A 100 -13.74 3.00 6.23
C HIS A 100 -13.25 1.63 5.80
N ALA A 101 -11.94 1.43 5.80
CA ALA A 101 -11.32 0.15 5.53
C ALA A 101 -10.04 -0.03 6.35
N TYR A 102 -9.57 -1.26 6.47
CA TYR A 102 -8.20 -1.52 6.88
C TYR A 102 -7.53 -2.55 5.96
N ALA A 103 -6.22 -2.40 5.79
CA ALA A 103 -5.35 -3.42 5.23
C ALA A 103 -4.47 -3.98 6.34
N GLU A 104 -4.31 -5.30 6.33
CA GLU A 104 -3.45 -6.03 7.24
C GLU A 104 -2.28 -6.61 6.46
N LEU A 105 -1.08 -6.33 6.93
CA LEU A 105 0.16 -6.73 6.28
C LEU A 105 1.06 -7.48 7.26
N ALA A 106 1.73 -8.51 6.77
CA ALA A 106 2.80 -9.20 7.47
C ALA A 106 4.13 -8.59 7.04
N ARG A 107 4.86 -8.03 7.99
CA ARG A 107 6.16 -7.40 7.78
C ARG A 107 7.26 -8.32 8.25
N ALA A 108 8.30 -8.47 7.44
CA ALA A 108 9.55 -9.13 7.78
C ALA A 108 10.72 -8.17 7.53
N TYR A 109 11.63 -8.03 8.48
CA TYR A 109 12.76 -7.11 8.38
C TYR A 109 13.95 -7.60 9.21
N VAL A 110 15.15 -7.11 8.90
CA VAL A 110 16.33 -7.27 9.75
C VAL A 110 16.67 -5.98 10.48
N VAL A 111 17.22 -6.08 11.68
CA VAL A 111 17.81 -4.92 12.35
C VAL A 111 19.14 -4.59 11.67
N LYS A 112 19.28 -3.35 11.16
CA LYS A 112 20.48 -2.89 10.46
C LYS A 112 21.74 -3.19 11.27
N GLY A 113 22.72 -3.79 10.60
CA GLY A 113 23.99 -4.20 11.22
C GLY A 113 23.93 -5.51 12.00
N THR A 114 22.83 -6.26 11.90
CA THR A 114 22.66 -7.58 12.50
C THR A 114 22.10 -8.56 11.46
N SER A 115 22.10 -9.85 11.80
CA SER A 115 21.36 -10.89 11.07
C SER A 115 20.05 -11.27 11.77
N GLU A 116 19.57 -10.43 12.70
CA GLU A 116 18.37 -10.72 13.47
C GLU A 116 17.13 -10.39 12.62
N GLU A 117 16.47 -11.42 12.11
CA GLU A 117 15.18 -11.30 11.45
C GLU A 117 14.06 -11.12 12.48
N ARG A 118 13.14 -10.21 12.18
CA ARG A 118 11.95 -9.93 12.98
C ARG A 118 10.72 -9.93 12.10
N GLN A 119 9.60 -10.28 12.72
CA GLN A 119 8.29 -10.23 12.11
C GLN A 119 7.38 -9.33 12.93
N GLU A 120 6.52 -8.62 12.23
CA GLU A 120 5.50 -7.76 12.81
C GLU A 120 4.25 -7.79 11.94
N ARG A 121 3.14 -7.40 12.54
CA ARG A 121 1.91 -7.13 11.80
C ARG A 121 1.67 -5.63 11.73
N VAL A 122 1.45 -5.15 10.51
CA VAL A 122 1.15 -3.76 10.22
C VAL A 122 -0.32 -3.65 9.82
N LEU A 123 -1.04 -2.72 10.42
CA LEU A 123 -2.40 -2.38 10.07
C LEU A 123 -2.43 -0.95 9.55
N PHE A 124 -2.89 -0.79 8.32
CA PHE A 124 -3.20 0.50 7.71
C PHE A 124 -4.71 0.71 7.76
N GLY A 125 -5.14 1.72 8.51
CA GLY A 125 -6.53 2.16 8.54
C GLY A 125 -6.74 3.29 7.54
N PHE A 126 -7.73 3.13 6.66
CA PHE A 126 -8.06 4.10 5.62
C PHE A 126 -9.43 4.72 5.86
N ARG A 127 -9.58 5.95 5.41
CA ARG A 127 -10.88 6.63 5.31
C ARG A 127 -11.06 7.26 3.93
N GLN A 128 -12.23 7.06 3.34
CA GLN A 128 -12.58 7.72 2.08
C GLN A 128 -13.09 9.13 2.35
N LEU A 129 -12.42 10.13 1.79
CA LEU A 129 -12.83 11.53 1.87
C LEU A 129 -12.81 12.13 0.46
N GLN A 130 -13.95 12.68 0.02
CA GLN A 130 -14.10 13.26 -1.32
C GLN A 130 -13.71 12.28 -2.45
N GLY A 131 -14.07 11.00 -2.28
CA GLY A 131 -13.76 9.94 -3.24
C GLY A 131 -12.35 9.34 -3.12
N ILE A 132 -11.45 9.94 -2.32
CA ILE A 132 -10.05 9.50 -2.18
C ILE A 132 -9.88 8.72 -0.89
N TRP A 133 -9.28 7.54 -0.96
CA TRP A 133 -8.89 6.75 0.21
C TRP A 133 -7.59 7.28 0.80
N ARG A 134 -7.65 7.79 2.03
CA ARG A 134 -6.51 8.39 2.73
C ARG A 134 -6.12 7.52 3.92
N LEU A 135 -4.83 7.35 4.15
CA LEU A 135 -4.32 6.68 5.35
C LEU A 135 -4.64 7.54 6.59
N ARG A 136 -5.20 6.93 7.63
CA ARG A 136 -5.62 7.60 8.88
C ARG A 136 -5.05 6.96 10.12
N GLU A 137 -4.64 5.71 10.03
CA GLU A 137 -4.07 4.99 11.13
C GLU A 137 -2.96 4.07 10.63
N VAL A 138 -1.85 4.07 11.37
CA VAL A 138 -0.82 3.04 11.29
C VAL A 138 -0.72 2.41 12.67
N ARG A 139 -0.90 1.09 12.73
CA ARG A 139 -0.68 0.31 13.94
C ARG A 139 0.28 -0.82 13.64
N VAL A 140 1.26 -1.01 14.52
CA VAL A 140 2.20 -2.12 14.43
C VAL A 140 2.14 -2.94 15.72
N THR A 141 2.08 -4.25 15.57
CA THR A 141 2.14 -5.21 16.68
C THR A 141 3.22 -6.25 16.40
N PRO A 142 4.03 -6.65 17.39
CA PRO A 142 4.92 -7.81 17.29
C PRO A 142 4.17 -9.10 16.95
#